data_AF-A0AA51L8Z1-F1
#
_entry.id   AF-A0AA51L8Z1-F1
#
_cell.length_a   1.000
_cell.length_b   1.000
_cell.length_c   1.000
_cell.angle_alpha   90.00
_cell.angle_beta   90.00
_cell.angle_gamma   90.00
#
_symmetry.space_group_name_H-M   'P 1'
#
loop_
_entity.id
_entity.type
_entity.pdbx_description
1 polymer ?
#
loop_
_entity_poly.entity_id
_entity_poly.type
_entity_poly.pdbx_seq_one_letter_code
_entity_poly.pdbx_strand_id
1 'polypeptide(L)' 'MIRREGFIINHLQLNYTNEMEKAMQSAHGVGYAVYSQKHDVRMEVEQRREEDYLKSQRIVADLDRKAHL' A
#
# COMPACT_ATOMS: atom_id res chain seq x y z
N MET A 1 20.52 -5.18 11.58
CA MET A 1 20.05 -5.91 10.37
C MET A 1 19.20 -7.07 10.84
N ILE A 2 17.89 -7.02 10.66
CA ILE A 2 16.99 -8.12 11.02
C ILE A 2 16.51 -8.75 9.70
N ARG A 3 16.91 -9.99 9.42
CA ARG A 3 16.35 -10.78 8.33
C ARG A 3 15.11 -11.51 8.85
N ARG A 4 13.95 -11.27 8.22
CA ARG A 4 12.80 -12.18 8.26
C ARG A 4 12.21 -12.24 6.84
N GLU A 5 11.93 -13.46 6.37
CA GLU A 5 11.09 -13.71 5.18
C GLU A 5 11.53 -12.99 3.89
N GLY A 6 12.79 -13.14 3.46
CA GLY A 6 13.18 -12.86 2.07
C GLY A 6 13.33 -11.39 1.65
N PHE A 7 12.96 -10.41 2.47
CA PHE A 7 13.18 -8.98 2.18
C PHE A 7 14.23 -8.35 3.10
N ILE A 8 15.16 -7.61 2.51
CA ILE A 8 16.14 -6.80 3.25
C ILE A 8 15.45 -5.53 3.73
N ILE A 9 15.06 -5.47 5.01
CA ILE A 9 14.67 -4.21 5.66
C ILE A 9 15.97 -3.48 6.02
N ASN A 10 16.53 -2.75 5.05
CA ASN A 10 17.46 -1.69 5.38
C ASN A 10 16.66 -0.61 6.13
N HIS A 11 17.24 -0.02 7.19
CA HIS A 11 16.80 1.30 7.64
C HIS A 11 17.10 2.26 6.49
N LEU A 12 16.19 2.32 5.52
CA LEU A 12 16.28 3.24 4.41
C LEU A 12 16.14 4.63 5.05
N GLN A 13 17.23 5.41 5.06
CA GLN A 13 17.12 6.87 5.17
C GLN A 13 16.43 7.36 3.89
N LEU A 14 15.12 7.16 3.82
CA LEU A 14 14.29 7.66 2.74
C LEU A 14 14.12 9.15 2.98
N ASN A 15 14.57 9.95 2.02
CA ASN A 15 14.10 11.32 1.88
C ASN A 15 12.64 11.24 1.41
N TYR A 16 11.70 11.07 2.35
CA TYR A 16 10.27 11.20 2.08
C TYR A 16 9.84 12.63 2.40
N THR A 17 8.87 13.14 1.66
CA THR A 17 8.37 14.51 1.89
C THR A 17 7.33 14.49 3.01
N ASN A 18 7.12 15.66 3.62
CA ASN A 18 6.03 15.84 4.59
C ASN A 18 4.66 15.49 3.96
N GLU A 19 4.48 15.77 2.68
CA GLU A 19 3.25 15.45 1.95
C GLU A 19 3.05 13.94 1.78
N MET A 20 4.11 13.15 1.59
CA MET A 20 3.99 11.68 1.60
C MET A 20 3.57 11.15 2.97
N GLU A 21 4.09 11.73 4.05
CA GLU A 21 3.71 11.38 5.42
C GLU A 21 2.21 11.65 5.66
N LYS A 22 1.76 12.86 5.31
CA LYS A 22 0.34 13.25 5.43
C LYS A 22 -0.57 12.39 4.55
N ALA A 23 -0.17 12.13 3.31
CA ALA A 23 -0.96 11.33 2.37
C ALA A 23 -1.13 9.89 2.88
N MET A 24 -0.06 9.26 3.36
CA MET A 24 -0.13 7.92 3.95
C MET A 24 -0.99 7.89 5.21
N GLN A 25 -0.83 8.88 6.10
CA GLN A 25 -1.63 8.98 7.32
C GLN A 25 -3.12 9.13 6.99
N SER A 26 -3.46 9.95 6.00
CA SER A 26 -4.84 10.16 5.54
C SER A 26 -5.43 8.91 4.87
N ALA A 27 -4.68 8.25 3.98
CA ALA A 27 -5.18 7.13 3.19
C ALA A 27 -5.22 5.80 3.96
N HIS A 28 -4.23 5.55 4.82
CA HIS A 28 -4.00 4.23 5.40
C HIS A 28 -3.96 4.22 6.94
N GLY A 29 -4.02 5.39 7.58
CA GLY A 29 -3.97 5.55 9.04
C GLY A 29 -2.56 5.46 9.63
N VAL A 30 -1.54 5.33 8.78
CA VAL A 30 -0.14 5.18 9.18
C VAL A 30 0.76 6.10 8.39
N GLY A 31 1.74 6.71 9.06
CA GLY A 31 2.76 7.53 8.41
C GLY A 31 3.68 6.74 7.48
N TYR A 32 4.30 7.43 6.51
CA TYR A 32 5.22 6.82 5.55
C TYR A 32 6.48 6.30 6.25
N ALA A 33 6.98 7.02 7.26
CA ALA A 33 8.10 6.57 8.07
C ALA A 33 7.83 5.22 8.76
N VAL A 34 6.63 5.07 9.32
CA VAL A 34 6.21 3.84 10.01
C VAL A 34 6.06 2.69 9.01
N TYR A 35 5.34 2.95 7.92
CA TYR A 35 5.17 2.00 6.81
C TYR A 35 6.51 1.52 6.22
N SER A 36 7.49 2.42 6.05
CA SER A 36 8.78 2.08 5.44
C SER A 36 9.71 1.29 6.38
N GLN A 37 9.55 1.40 7.70
CA GLN A 37 10.40 0.72 8.67
C GLN A 37 9.78 -0.58 9.21
N LYS A 38 8.46 -0.64 9.37
CA LYS A 38 7.75 -1.78 9.98
C LYS A 38 7.15 -2.67 8.90
N HIS A 39 7.64 -3.90 8.81
CA HIS A 39 7.25 -4.83 7.75
C HIS A 39 5.81 -5.34 7.89
N ASP A 40 5.39 -5.67 9.11
CA ASP A 40 4.01 -6.00 9.45
C ASP A 40 3.04 -4.91 8.99
N VAL A 41 3.34 -3.64 9.31
CA VAL A 41 2.55 -2.49 8.86
C VAL A 41 2.53 -2.39 7.33
N ARG A 42 3.67 -2.62 6.68
CA ARG A 42 3.75 -2.62 5.22
C ARG A 42 2.87 -3.69 4.59
N MET A 43 2.93 -4.92 5.11
CA MET A 43 2.15 -6.03 4.58
C MET A 43 0.65 -5.77 4.72
N GLU A 44 0.21 -5.18 5.83
CA GLU A 44 -1.19 -4.81 6.04
C GLU A 44 -1.67 -3.74 5.03
N VAL A 45 -0.83 -2.74 4.74
CA VAL A 45 -1.14 -1.72 3.73
C VAL A 45 -1.20 -2.32 2.33
N GLU A 46 -0.22 -3.14 1.95
CA GLU A 46 -0.17 -3.74 0.61
C GLU A 46 -1.30 -4.78 0.40
N GLN A 47 -1.70 -5.50 1.44
CA GLN A 47 -2.86 -6.39 1.38
C GLN A 47 -4.14 -5.60 1.04
N ARG A 48 -4.39 -4.49 1.75
CA ARG A 48 -5.55 -3.62 1.47
C ARG A 48 -5.53 -3.06 0.06
N ARG A 49 -4.35 -2.67 -0.44
CA ARG A 49 -4.19 -2.19 -1.83
C ARG A 49 -4.55 -3.25 -2.86
N GLU A 50 -4.15 -4.49 -2.64
CA GLU A 50 -4.50 -5.60 -3.53
C GLU A 50 -6.01 -5.86 -3.53
N GLU A 51 -6.65 -5.85 -2.36
CA GLU A 51 -8.11 -6.01 -2.24
C GLU A 51 -8.88 -4.90 -2.99
N ASP A 52 -8.45 -3.64 -2.84
CA ASP A 52 -9.04 -2.50 -3.55
C ASP A 52 -8.85 -2.60 -5.07
N TYR A 53 -7.66 -3.03 -5.52
CA TYR A 53 -7.37 -3.25 -6.93
C TYR A 53 -8.28 -4.33 -7.53
N LEU A 54 -8.40 -5.48 -6.87
CA LEU A 54 -9.28 -6.57 -7.31
C LEU A 54 -10.74 -6.16 -7.34
N LYS A 55 -11.19 -5.36 -6.37
CA LYS A 55 -12.55 -4.81 -6.35
C LYS A 55 -12.78 -3.85 -7.51
N SER A 56 -11.82 -2.97 -7.79
CA SER A 56 -11.88 -2.05 -8.92
C SER A 56 -11.95 -2.78 -10.26
N GLN A 57 -11.09 -3.78 -10.47
CA GLN A 57 -11.11 -4.66 -11.64
C GLN A 57 -12.49 -5.30 -11.88
N ARG A 58 -13.12 -5.82 -10.81
CA ARG A 58 -14.48 -6.39 -10.90
C ARG A 58 -15.51 -5.35 -11.33
N ILE A 59 -15.47 -4.15 -10.75
CA ILE A 59 -16.39 -3.05 -11.12
C ILE A 59 -16.22 -2.67 -12.59
N VAL A 60 -14.97 -2.52 -13.06
CA VAL A 60 -14.69 -2.19 -14.46
C VAL A 60 -15.25 -3.28 -15.38
N ALA A 61 -14.99 -4.56 -15.08
CA ALA A 61 -15.52 -5.67 -15.86
C ALA A 61 -17.06 -5.71 -15.86
N ASP A 62 -17.72 -5.35 -14.75
CA ASP A 62 -19.17 -5.30 -14.65
C ASP A 62 -19.77 -4.15 -15.47
N LEU A 63 -19.10 -2.99 -15.51
CA LEU A 63 -19.50 -1.85 -16.33
C LEU A 63 -19.34 -2.14 -17.81
N ASP A 64 -18.22 -2.75 -18.19
CA ASP A 64 -17.93 -3.14 -19.57
C ASP A 64 -18.99 -4.10 -20.12
N ARG A 65 -19.37 -5.12 -19.34
CA ARG A 65 -20.46 -6.05 -19.71
C ARG A 65 -21.82 -5.35 -19.88
N LYS A 66 -22.10 -4.29 -19.12
CA LYS A 66 -23.36 -3.53 -19.22
C LYS A 66 -23.36 -2.54 -20.39
N ALA A 67 -22.20 -2.01 -20.76
CA ALA A 67 -22.06 -1.08 -21.88
C ALA A 67 -22.07 -1.77 -23.24
N HIS A 68 -21.67 -3.05 -23.29
CA HIS A 68 -21.72 -3.89 -24.48
C HIS A 68 -23.07 -4.61 -24.70
N LEU A 69 -24.09 -4.30 -23.89
CA LEU A 69 -25.50 -4.68 -24.09
C LEU A 69 -26.30 -3.49 -24.63
#